data_AF-A0A0B7AEC6-F1
#
_entry.id   AF-A0A0B7AEC6-F1
#
_cell.length_a   1.000
_cell.length_b   1.000
_cell.length_c   1.000
_cell.angle_alpha   90.00
_cell.angle_beta   90.00
_cell.angle_gamma   90.00
#
_symmetry.space_group_name_H-M   'P 1'
#
loop_
_entity.id
_entity.type
_entity.pdbx_description
1 polymer ?
#
loop_
_entity_poly.entity_id
_entity_poly.type
_entity_poly.pdbx_seq_one_letter_code
_entity_poly.pdbx_strand_id
1 'polypeptide(L)' 'MQVLVSENCTDGDIIIYTEELVVHHLRSAWDFTTQCSGRVGNEESSAFAVITSSLTMEVMAMIVAKVLN' A
#
# COMPACT_ATOMS: atom_id res chain seq x y z
N MET A 1 1.00 -10.80 10.89
CA MET A 1 1.76 -10.03 9.87
C MET A 1 3.26 -10.11 10.12
N GLN A 2 3.78 -9.75 11.30
CA GLN A 2 5.21 -9.84 11.63
C GLN A 2 5.83 -11.24 11.41
N VAL A 3 5.16 -12.32 11.81
CA VAL A 3 5.65 -13.70 11.63
C VAL A 3 5.82 -14.05 10.14
N LEU A 4 4.84 -13.67 9.30
CA LEU A 4 4.90 -13.92 7.85
C LEU A 4 6.05 -13.17 7.19
N VAL A 5 6.27 -11.91 7.59
CA VAL A 5 7.40 -11.12 7.12
C VAL A 5 8.72 -11.77 7.52
N SER A 6 8.88 -12.17 8.79
CA SER A 6 10.13 -12.79 9.25
C SER A 6 10.44 -14.13 8.61
N GLU A 7 9.42 -14.86 8.15
CA GLU A 7 9.59 -16.18 7.52
C GLU A 7 9.81 -16.11 6.01
N ASN A 8 9.38 -15.03 5.35
CA ASN A 8 9.34 -14.93 3.89
C ASN A 8 10.13 -13.77 3.30
N CYS A 9 10.63 -12.85 4.14
CA CYS A 9 11.42 -11.70 3.71
C CYS A 9 12.84 -11.78 4.27
N THR A 10 13.80 -11.32 3.49
CA THR A 10 15.21 -11.20 3.87
C THR A 10 15.55 -9.78 4.32
N ASP A 11 16.66 -9.63 5.05
CA ASP A 11 17.12 -8.33 5.53
C ASP A 11 17.62 -7.50 4.33
N GLY A 12 16.79 -6.55 3.90
CA GLY A 12 16.99 -5.77 2.67
C GLY A 12 15.76 -5.72 1.76
N ASP A 13 14.81 -6.65 1.94
CA ASP A 13 13.54 -6.60 1.22
C ASP A 13 12.72 -5.38 1.65
N ILE A 14 12.06 -4.74 0.69
CA ILE A 14 11.12 -3.66 0.93
C ILE A 14 9.74 -4.28 1.08
N ILE A 15 9.19 -4.19 2.28
CA ILE A 15 7.83 -4.61 2.58
C ILE A 15 6.92 -3.43 2.30
N ILE A 16 5.89 -3.64 1.49
CA ILE A 16 4.90 -2.62 1.17
C ILE A 16 3.59 -3.05 1.79
N TYR A 17 3.08 -2.23 2.70
CA TYR A 17 1.74 -2.35 3.25
C TYR A 17 0.84 -1.42 2.45
N THR A 18 -0.27 -1.94 1.93
CA THR A 18 -1.27 -1.17 1.18
C THR A 18 -2.61 -1.31 1.88
N GLU A 19 -3.37 -0.22 1.98
CA GLU A 19 -4.76 -0.25 2.42
C GLU A 19 -5.63 0.52 1.42
N GLU A 20 -6.82 0.01 1.17
CA GLU A 20 -7.82 0.68 0.34
C GLU A 20 -9.14 0.89 1.07
N LEU A 21 -9.77 2.03 0.79
CA LEU A 21 -11.10 2.36 1.26
C LEU A 21 -12.01 2.62 0.08
N VAL A 22 -12.95 1.70 -0.17
CA VAL A 22 -13.99 1.86 -1.19
C VAL A 22 -15.34 1.91 -0.52
N VAL A 23 -16.02 3.06 -0.64
CA VAL A 23 -17.36 3.26 -0.09
C VAL A 23 -18.30 3.73 -1.19
N HIS A 24 -19.45 3.06 -1.32
CA HIS A 24 -20.46 3.43 -2.31
C HIS A 24 -20.87 4.90 -2.16
N HIS A 25 -20.84 5.62 -3.29
CA HIS A 25 -21.20 7.05 -3.39
C HIS A 25 -20.26 8.03 -2.68
N LEU A 26 -19.11 7.56 -2.17
CA LEU A 26 -18.05 8.42 -1.64
C LEU A 26 -16.78 8.28 -2.48
N ARG A 27 -15.86 9.25 -2.36
CA ARG A 27 -14.52 9.11 -2.92
C ARG A 27 -13.81 7.94 -2.26
N SER A 28 -13.31 7.04 -3.07
CA SER A 28 -12.46 5.96 -2.62
C SER A 28 -11.02 6.44 -2.51
N ALA A 29 -10.32 5.85 -1.56
CA ALA A 29 -8.96 6.20 -1.19
C ALA A 29 -8.06 4.97 -1.19
N TRP A 30 -6.77 5.23 -1.28
CA TRP A 30 -5.71 4.25 -1.07
C TRP A 30 -4.60 4.90 -0.25
N ASP A 31 -3.86 4.08 0.47
CA ASP A 31 -2.59 4.46 1.07
C ASP A 31 -1.57 3.32 0.93
N PHE A 32 -0.31 3.66 1.15
CA PHE A 32 0.70 2.65 1.42
C PHE A 32 1.75 3.15 2.40
N THR A 33 2.42 2.22 3.04
CA THR A 33 3.64 2.45 3.82
C THR A 33 4.69 1.42 3.43
N THR A 34 5.94 1.85 3.24
CA THR A 34 7.07 0.94 3.05
C THR A 34 7.87 0.73 4.32
N GLN A 35 8.44 -0.46 4.46
CA GLN A 35 9.34 -0.81 5.54
C GLN A 35 10.52 -1.61 5.01
N CYS A 36 11.74 -1.26 5.43
CA CYS A 36 12.96 -1.99 5.12
C CYS A 36 13.75 -2.18 6.43
N SER A 37 14.15 -3.42 6.73
CA SER A 37 14.89 -3.77 7.97
C SER A 37 14.26 -3.19 9.25
N GLY A 38 12.92 -3.26 9.35
CA GLY A 38 12.15 -2.74 10.48
C GLY A 38 12.03 -1.21 10.55
N ARG A 39 12.64 -0.47 9.63
CA ARG A 39 12.52 1.00 9.53
C ARG A 39 11.42 1.38 8.56
N VAL A 40 10.52 2.26 8.99
CA VAL A 40 9.49 2.84 8.12
C VAL A 40 10.16 3.78 7.12
N GLY A 41 9.82 3.61 5.85
CA GLY A 41 10.32 4.37 4.72
C GLY A 41 9.28 5.39 4.25
N ASN A 42 8.84 5.23 3.00
CA ASN A 42 7.88 6.12 2.36
C ASN A 42 6.45 5.81 2.82
N GLU A 43 5.65 6.86 2.99
CA GLU A 43 4.21 6.78 3.26
C GLU A 43 3.51 7.77 2.35
N GLU A 44 2.47 7.33 1.65
CA GLU A 44 1.67 8.18 0.77
C GLU A 44 0.21 7.74 0.81
N SER A 45 -0.68 8.70 0.59
CA SER A 45 -2.12 8.44 0.50
C SER A 45 -2.79 9.31 -0.55
N SER A 46 -3.88 8.83 -1.14
CA SER A 46 -4.67 9.62 -2.08
C SER A 46 -6.12 9.18 -2.18
N ALA A 47 -6.98 10.07 -2.67
CA ALA A 47 -8.41 9.78 -2.89
C ALA A 47 -8.85 10.34 -4.24
N PHE A 48 -9.21 9.45 -5.18
CA PHE A 48 -9.31 9.81 -6.60
C PHE A 48 -10.67 9.58 -7.26
N ALA A 49 -11.48 8.61 -6.82
CA ALA A 49 -12.66 8.20 -7.60
C ALA A 49 -13.90 7.93 -6.75
N VAL A 50 -15.04 8.52 -7.13
CA VAL A 50 -16.35 8.32 -6.46
C VAL A 50 -16.95 6.94 -6.75
N ILE A 51 -16.56 6.34 -7.87
CA ILE A 51 -16.94 4.98 -8.24
C ILE A 51 -15.67 4.30 -8.74
N THR A 52 -15.18 3.35 -7.98
CA THR A 52 -14.03 2.51 -8.32
C THR A 52 -14.20 1.15 -7.64
N SER A 53 -13.44 0.16 -8.07
CA SER A 53 -13.33 -1.13 -7.37
C SER A 53 -12.15 -1.13 -6.39
N SER A 54 -12.19 -2.02 -5.38
CA SER A 54 -11.07 -2.24 -4.45
C SER A 54 -9.80 -2.63 -5.21
N LEU A 55 -9.91 -3.54 -6.17
CA LEU A 55 -8.78 -3.96 -7.02
C LEU A 55 -8.11 -2.77 -7.72
N THR A 56 -8.89 -1.81 -8.22
CA THR A 56 -8.33 -0.61 -8.86
C THR A 56 -7.55 0.25 -7.87
N MET A 57 -8.02 0.37 -6.62
CA MET A 57 -7.33 1.14 -5.58
C MET A 57 -6.06 0.45 -5.11
N GLU A 58 -6.09 -0.87 -4.91
CA GLU A 58 -4.89 -1.67 -4.61
C GLU A 58 -3.83 -1.54 -5.72
N VAL A 59 -4.23 -1.65 -7.00
CA VAL A 59 -3.31 -1.49 -8.13
C VAL A 59 -2.67 -0.09 -8.16
N MET A 60 -3.44 0.96 -7.83
CA MET A 60 -2.89 2.32 -7.76
C MET A 60 -1.88 2.46 -6.62
N ALA A 61 -2.20 1.96 -5.42
CA ALA A 61 -1.26 1.95 -4.29
C ALA A 61 0.05 1.25 -4.67
N MET A 62 -0.04 0.08 -5.32
CA MET A 62 1.13 -0.67 -5.78
C MET A 62 1.96 0.06 -6.85
N ILE A 63 1.30 0.72 -7.82
CA ILE A 63 2.01 1.49 -8.87
C ILE A 63 2.80 2.64 -8.23
N VAL A 64 2.17 3.39 -7.32
CA VAL A 64 2.83 4.53 -6.68
C VAL A 64 3.96 4.05 -5.77
N ALA A 65 3.74 3.02 -4.96
CA ALA A 65 4.77 2.43 -4.12
C ALA A 65 5.99 1.96 -4.94
N LYS A 66 5.76 1.35 -6.12
CA LYS A 66 6.84 0.93 -7.02
C LYS A 66 7.63 2.07 -7.65
N VAL A 67 7.01 3.24 -7.86
CA VAL A 67 7.69 4.41 -8.44
C VAL A 67 8.58 5.10 -7.39
N LEU A 68 8.18 5.04 -6.12
CA LEU A 68 8.83 5.78 -5.02
C LEU A 68 9.94 5.00 -4.30
N ASN A 69 10.13 3.71 -4.62
CA ASN A 69 11.15 2.85 -4.01
C ASN A 69 11.97 2.15 -5.09
#